data_AF-A0A1V6ALY4-F1
#
_entry.id   AF-A0A1V6ALY4-F1
#
_cell.length_a   1.000
_cell.length_b   1.000
_cell.length_c   1.000
_cell.angle_alpha   90.00
_cell.angle_beta   90.00
_cell.angle_gamma   90.00
#
_symmetry.space_group_name_H-M   'P 1'
#
loop_
_entity.id
_entity.type
_entity.pdbx_description
1 polymer ?
#
loop_
_entity_poly.entity_id
_entity_poly.type
_entity_poly.pdbx_seq_one_letter_code
_entity_poly.pdbx_strand_id
1 'polypeptide(L)'
;MNRRTARHRNRERGAGLFIVILIVAGLAALGMTLLTLTSMGPKMSGGLRSQEEAFNAAEAGFNAAQAVIKQYFGDGSWLNFEGHTLTQPSNIDRPLIGTNINPNYFRRVPDEEILLALDPGKDGVPDYGPLLFFNQTFAATETGATDPRLSYTAFLINDEAAGGAADPNDVLLVVIGVVRSGSRILATTRLEIVLAYVAGV
;
A
#
# COMPACT_ATOMS: atom_id res chain seq x y z
N MET A 1 -21.41 72.74 57.49
CA MET A 1 -19.99 72.51 57.14
C MET A 1 -19.75 71.02 56.99
N ASN A 2 -19.15 70.56 55.88
CA ASN A 2 -18.65 69.19 55.58
C ASN A 2 -19.70 68.07 55.29
N ARG A 3 -19.64 67.21 54.24
CA ARG A 3 -18.54 66.65 53.42
C ARG A 3 -18.96 66.30 51.98
N ARG A 4 -17.95 66.33 51.08
CA ARG A 4 -17.83 65.77 49.71
C ARG A 4 -18.03 64.22 49.72
N THR A 5 -18.29 63.46 48.65
CA THR A 5 -17.46 63.26 47.43
C THR A 5 -18.17 62.34 46.41
N ALA A 6 -17.86 62.57 45.13
CA ALA A 6 -18.26 61.84 43.93
C ALA A 6 -17.89 60.34 43.93
N ARG A 7 -18.74 59.52 43.30
CA ARG A 7 -18.52 58.08 43.06
C ARG A 7 -18.00 57.86 41.63
N HIS A 8 -16.93 57.07 41.53
CA HIS A 8 -16.14 56.69 40.37
C HIS A 8 -16.90 56.40 39.06
N ARG A 9 -16.40 56.96 37.94
CA ARG A 9 -16.73 56.54 36.56
C ARG A 9 -15.45 56.05 35.86
N ASN A 10 -15.05 54.80 36.11
CA ASN A 10 -13.96 54.10 35.42
C ASN A 10 -14.38 52.65 35.12
N ARG A 11 -15.32 52.41 34.20
CA ARG A 11 -15.85 51.06 33.92
C ARG A 11 -15.94 50.67 32.44
N GLU A 12 -15.37 51.42 31.50
CA GLU A 12 -15.65 51.15 30.06
C GLU A 12 -14.41 50.97 29.15
N ARG A 13 -13.17 51.19 29.65
CA ARG A 13 -11.97 51.13 28.78
C ARG A 13 -11.35 49.73 28.61
N GLY A 14 -11.82 48.72 29.35
CA GLY A 14 -11.29 47.34 29.25
C GLY A 14 -12.03 46.46 28.23
N ALA A 15 -13.35 46.60 28.13
CA ALA A 15 -14.19 45.67 27.36
C ALA A 15 -13.91 45.72 25.84
N GLY A 16 -13.61 46.90 25.29
CA GLY A 16 -13.30 47.05 23.86
C GLY A 16 -12.04 46.29 23.44
N LEU A 17 -10.99 46.31 24.26
CA LEU A 17 -9.75 45.59 23.98
C LEU A 17 -9.97 44.06 24.00
N PHE A 18 -10.77 43.55 24.94
CA PHE A 18 -11.12 42.13 25.00
C PHE A 18 -11.86 41.66 23.75
N ILE A 19 -12.80 42.46 23.24
CA ILE A 19 -13.55 42.14 22.02
C ILE A 19 -12.61 42.05 20.81
N VAL A 20 -11.67 43.00 20.67
CA VAL A 20 -10.70 42.98 19.57
C VAL A 20 -9.80 41.76 19.62
N ILE A 21 -9.29 41.40 20.81
CA ILE A 21 -8.45 40.20 20.97
C ILE A 21 -9.22 38.93 20.58
N LEU A 22 -10.50 38.80 20.98
CA LEU A 22 -11.32 37.66 20.61
C LEU A 22 -11.55 37.55 19.10
N ILE A 23 -11.82 38.68 18.44
CA ILE A 23 -12.01 38.72 16.99
C ILE A 23 -10.72 38.32 16.26
N VAL A 24 -9.57 38.88 16.67
CA VAL A 24 -8.27 38.56 16.05
C VAL A 24 -7.89 37.10 16.28
N ALA A 25 -8.12 36.55 17.47
CA ALA A 25 -7.87 35.14 17.75
C ALA A 25 -8.79 34.22 16.92
N GLY A 26 -10.07 34.57 16.77
CA GLY A 26 -11.01 33.84 15.92
C GLY A 26 -10.62 33.87 14.44
N LEU A 27 -10.23 35.03 13.93
CA LEU A 27 -9.76 35.19 12.54
C LEU A 27 -8.45 34.43 12.30
N ALA A 28 -7.53 34.40 13.27
CA ALA A 28 -6.30 33.64 13.19
C ALA A 28 -6.56 32.12 13.16
N ALA A 29 -7.48 31.62 13.99
CA ALA A 29 -7.88 30.21 13.99
C ALA A 29 -8.52 29.78 12.65
N LEU A 30 -9.41 30.62 12.11
CA LEU A 30 -10.02 30.38 10.78
C LEU A 30 -8.97 30.40 9.67
N GLY A 31 -8.03 31.36 9.71
CA GLY A 31 -6.92 31.44 8.75
C GLY A 31 -6.04 30.19 8.77
N MET A 32 -5.64 29.72 9.95
CA MET A 32 -4.87 28.48 10.10
C MET A 32 -5.63 27.25 9.59
N THR A 33 -6.94 27.18 9.85
CA THR A 33 -7.80 26.07 9.39
C THR A 33 -7.94 26.04 7.87
N LEU A 34 -8.04 27.20 7.23
CA LEU A 34 -8.10 27.31 5.78
C LEU A 34 -6.75 26.94 5.12
N LEU A 35 -5.63 27.33 5.74
CA LEU A 35 -4.30 26.95 5.28
C LEU A 35 -4.06 25.43 5.37
N THR A 36 -4.51 24.76 6.43
CA THR A 36 -4.41 23.30 6.53
C THR A 36 -5.28 22.61 5.49
N LEU A 37 -6.54 23.02 5.31
CA LEU A 37 -7.44 22.43 4.31
C LEU A 37 -6.91 22.58 2.88
N THR A 38 -6.41 23.76 2.53
CA THR A 38 -5.85 24.02 1.19
C THR A 38 -4.53 23.28 0.95
N SER A 39 -3.72 23.07 2.00
CA SER A 39 -2.48 22.28 1.90
C SER A 39 -2.71 20.77 1.71
N MET A 40 -3.91 20.27 2.03
CA MET A 40 -4.29 18.86 1.84
C MET A 40 -4.66 18.54 0.38
N GLY A 41 -5.23 19.48 -0.38
CA GLY A 41 -5.65 19.27 -1.77
C GLY A 41 -4.53 18.78 -2.72
N PRO A 42 -3.36 19.45 -2.80
CA PRO A 42 -2.25 19.02 -3.64
C PRO A 42 -1.63 17.68 -3.19
N LYS A 43 -1.60 17.41 -1.87
CA LYS A 43 -1.08 16.15 -1.32
C LYS A 43 -1.99 14.97 -1.64
N MET A 44 -3.31 15.19 -1.62
CA MET A 44 -4.28 14.16 -2.01
C MET A 44 -4.22 13.87 -3.51
N SER A 45 -4.09 14.90 -4.37
CA SER A 45 -4.01 14.69 -5.83
C SER A 45 -2.72 13.98 -6.27
N GLY A 46 -1.56 14.33 -5.69
CA GLY A 46 -0.31 13.63 -5.95
C GLY A 46 -0.33 12.17 -5.48
N GLY A 47 -0.95 11.92 -4.33
CA GLY A 47 -1.16 10.55 -3.81
C GLY A 47 -2.08 9.72 -4.71
N LEU A 48 -3.19 10.28 -5.19
CA LEU A 48 -4.13 9.58 -6.07
C LEU A 48 -3.47 9.15 -7.39
N ARG A 49 -2.67 10.03 -8.01
CA ARG A 49 -1.95 9.67 -9.23
C ARG A 49 -0.96 8.52 -9.01
N SER A 50 -0.16 8.57 -7.95
CA SER A 50 0.77 7.47 -7.63
C SER A 50 0.03 6.18 -7.31
N GLN A 51 -1.17 6.25 -6.74
CA GLN A 51 -2.01 5.07 -6.51
C GLN A 51 -2.58 4.49 -7.81
N GLU A 52 -3.05 5.31 -8.74
CA GLU A 52 -3.47 4.86 -10.08
C GLU A 52 -2.30 4.20 -10.84
N GLU A 53 -1.12 4.81 -10.79
CA GLU A 53 0.09 4.25 -11.39
C GLU A 53 0.50 2.92 -10.74
N ALA A 54 0.34 2.77 -9.41
CA ALA A 54 0.60 1.51 -8.70
C ALA A 54 -0.42 0.43 -9.06
N PHE A 55 -1.70 0.81 -9.20
CA PHE A 55 -2.76 -0.09 -9.66
C PHE A 55 -2.49 -0.60 -11.09
N ASN A 56 -2.12 0.29 -12.01
CA ASN A 56 -1.76 -0.07 -13.39
C ASN A 56 -0.56 -1.04 -13.41
N ALA A 57 0.42 -0.83 -12.52
CA ALA A 57 1.54 -1.75 -12.36
C ALA A 57 1.10 -3.13 -11.86
N ALA A 58 0.19 -3.18 -10.89
CA ALA A 58 -0.36 -4.43 -10.38
C ALA A 58 -1.19 -5.16 -11.45
N GLU A 59 -1.99 -4.44 -12.26
CA GLU A 59 -2.76 -5.02 -13.36
C GLU A 59 -1.84 -5.59 -14.46
N ALA A 60 -0.77 -4.87 -14.81
CA ALA A 60 0.24 -5.39 -15.74
C ALA A 60 0.87 -6.68 -15.22
N GLY A 61 1.20 -6.74 -13.93
CA GLY A 61 1.71 -7.94 -13.28
C GLY A 61 0.71 -9.10 -13.25
N PHE A 62 -0.58 -8.81 -13.02
CA PHE A 62 -1.64 -9.81 -13.09
C PHE A 62 -1.76 -10.41 -14.49
N ASN A 63 -1.80 -9.58 -15.53
CA ASN A 63 -1.90 -10.05 -16.91
C ASN A 63 -0.67 -10.90 -17.31
N ALA A 64 0.53 -10.48 -16.91
CA ALA A 64 1.76 -11.22 -17.15
C ALA A 64 1.78 -12.57 -16.40
N ALA A 65 1.44 -12.57 -15.11
CA ALA A 65 1.35 -13.78 -14.29
C ALA A 65 0.33 -14.76 -14.86
N GLN A 66 -0.85 -14.27 -15.24
CA GLN A 66 -1.89 -15.11 -15.83
C GLN A 66 -1.44 -15.74 -17.16
N ALA A 67 -0.77 -14.98 -18.03
CA ALA A 67 -0.25 -15.49 -19.29
C ALA A 67 0.78 -16.62 -19.08
N VAL A 68 1.72 -16.42 -18.16
CA VAL A 68 2.76 -17.41 -17.82
C VAL A 68 2.16 -18.66 -17.18
N ILE A 69 1.23 -18.51 -16.23
CA ILE A 69 0.55 -19.66 -15.62
C ILE A 69 -0.21 -20.46 -16.68
N LYS A 70 -0.97 -19.80 -17.56
CA LYS A 70 -1.68 -20.47 -18.67
C LYS A 70 -0.71 -21.22 -19.58
N GLN A 71 0.47 -20.65 -19.83
CA GLN A 71 1.50 -21.32 -20.60
C GLN A 71 2.03 -22.57 -19.90
N TYR A 72 2.35 -22.50 -18.59
CA TYR A 72 2.85 -23.64 -17.82
C TYR A 72 1.86 -24.82 -17.76
N PHE A 73 0.56 -24.53 -17.66
CA PHE A 73 -0.46 -25.59 -17.76
C PHE A 73 -0.63 -26.07 -19.21
N GLY A 74 -0.55 -25.17 -20.19
CA GLY A 74 -0.74 -25.49 -21.60
C GLY A 74 0.38 -26.34 -22.21
N ASP A 75 1.62 -26.19 -21.72
CA ASP A 75 2.78 -27.00 -22.14
C ASP A 75 3.03 -28.23 -21.25
N GLY A 76 2.23 -28.40 -20.19
CA GLY A 76 2.31 -29.52 -19.25
C GLY A 76 3.45 -29.41 -18.24
N SER A 77 4.14 -28.26 -18.14
CA SER A 77 5.15 -28.02 -17.11
C SER A 77 4.55 -28.05 -15.70
N TRP A 78 3.33 -27.54 -15.55
CA TRP A 78 2.56 -27.59 -14.31
C TRP A 78 1.36 -28.52 -14.46
N LEU A 79 1.22 -29.47 -13.54
CA LEU A 79 0.05 -30.35 -13.45
C LEU A 79 -1.01 -29.80 -12.49
N ASN A 80 -0.55 -29.07 -11.47
CA ASN A 80 -1.32 -28.39 -10.43
C ASN A 80 -0.46 -27.24 -9.89
N PHE A 81 -0.89 -26.57 -8.82
CA PHE A 81 -0.12 -25.50 -8.18
C PHE A 81 0.82 -25.98 -7.04
N GLU A 82 0.91 -27.29 -6.82
CA GLU A 82 1.72 -27.85 -5.73
C GLU A 82 3.20 -27.53 -5.94
N GLY A 83 3.88 -27.04 -4.90
CA GLY A 83 5.29 -26.65 -4.97
C GLY A 83 5.55 -25.31 -5.68
N HIS A 84 4.51 -24.61 -6.13
CA HIS A 84 4.62 -23.29 -6.80
C HIS A 84 4.15 -22.12 -5.93
N THR A 85 3.79 -22.39 -4.67
CA THR A 85 3.34 -21.38 -3.70
C THR A 85 4.47 -20.92 -2.78
N LEU A 86 4.44 -19.63 -2.45
CA LEU A 86 5.41 -18.96 -1.60
C LEU A 86 5.09 -19.26 -0.13
N THR A 87 5.99 -19.97 0.54
CA THR A 87 5.89 -20.27 1.99
C THR A 87 6.94 -19.52 2.80
N GLN A 88 7.84 -18.80 2.12
CA GLN A 88 8.96 -18.07 2.68
C GLN A 88 8.91 -16.58 2.30
N PRO A 89 9.41 -15.67 3.14
CA PRO A 89 10.04 -15.92 4.44
C PRO A 89 9.05 -16.32 5.55
N SER A 90 9.41 -17.36 6.32
CA SER A 90 8.75 -17.86 7.56
C SER A 90 7.21 -17.84 7.59
N ASN A 91 6.58 -18.80 6.90
CA ASN A 91 5.13 -19.04 6.92
C ASN A 91 4.30 -17.83 6.46
N ILE A 92 4.78 -17.08 5.47
CA ILE A 92 4.13 -15.87 4.95
C ILE A 92 2.68 -16.12 4.49
N ASP A 93 2.37 -17.35 4.10
CA ASP A 93 1.08 -17.89 3.66
C ASP A 93 0.12 -18.24 4.81
N ARG A 94 0.59 -18.32 6.06
CA ARG A 94 -0.21 -18.83 7.18
C ARG A 94 -0.67 -17.71 8.13
N PRO A 95 -1.97 -17.56 8.43
CA PRO A 95 -2.45 -16.58 9.40
C PRO A 95 -2.12 -16.94 10.86
N LEU A 96 -1.89 -18.21 11.16
CA LEU A 96 -1.57 -18.72 12.49
C LEU A 96 -0.31 -19.60 12.46
N ILE A 97 0.52 -19.49 13.50
CA ILE A 97 1.62 -20.43 13.79
C ILE A 97 1.27 -21.15 15.10
N GLY A 98 0.87 -22.42 14.98
CA GLY A 98 0.25 -23.15 16.09
C GLY A 98 -1.06 -22.46 16.50
N THR A 99 -1.14 -21.98 17.74
CA THR A 99 -2.29 -21.22 18.26
C THR A 99 -2.08 -19.70 18.24
N ASN A 100 -0.89 -19.23 17.86
CA ASN A 100 -0.55 -17.82 17.89
C ASN A 100 -0.82 -17.15 16.54
N ILE A 101 -1.20 -15.88 16.58
CA ILE A 101 -1.30 -15.04 15.38
C ILE A 101 0.07 -14.90 14.75
N ASN A 102 0.17 -15.19 13.45
CA ASN A 102 1.41 -15.00 12.71
C ASN A 102 1.60 -13.51 12.37
N PRO A 103 2.65 -12.83 12.87
CA PRO A 103 2.94 -11.45 12.47
C PRO A 103 3.38 -11.33 11.01
N ASN A 104 3.94 -12.39 10.43
CA ASN A 104 4.48 -12.39 9.07
C ASN A 104 3.44 -12.76 7.99
N TYR A 105 2.19 -13.01 8.38
CA TYR A 105 1.15 -13.34 7.42
C TYR A 105 0.99 -12.19 6.42
N PHE A 106 1.07 -12.48 5.12
CA PHE A 106 1.18 -11.44 4.09
C PHE A 106 0.07 -10.38 4.18
N ARG A 107 -1.18 -10.74 4.51
CA ARG A 107 -2.29 -9.77 4.69
C ARG A 107 -2.15 -8.84 5.89
N ARG A 108 -1.22 -9.12 6.81
CA ARG A 108 -0.94 -8.31 8.01
C ARG A 108 0.32 -7.46 7.85
N VAL A 109 1.11 -7.71 6.81
CA VAL A 109 2.39 -7.06 6.54
C VAL A 109 2.19 -6.05 5.41
N PRO A 110 2.66 -4.80 5.55
CA PRO A 110 2.61 -3.82 4.49
C PRO A 110 3.44 -4.29 3.28
N ASP A 111 3.05 -3.87 2.08
CA ASP A 111 3.68 -4.28 0.82
C ASP A 111 5.20 -4.07 0.82
N GLU A 112 5.65 -2.94 1.35
CA GLU A 112 7.06 -2.60 1.38
C GLU A 112 7.87 -3.55 2.26
N GLU A 113 7.30 -3.98 3.39
CA GLU A 113 7.95 -4.97 4.26
C GLU A 113 7.99 -6.36 3.61
N ILE A 114 6.96 -6.75 2.87
CA ILE A 114 6.99 -8.00 2.09
C ILE A 114 8.11 -7.94 1.06
N LEU A 115 8.17 -6.88 0.25
CA LEU A 115 9.18 -6.73 -0.80
C LEU A 115 10.60 -6.70 -0.23
N LEU A 116 10.80 -6.03 0.91
CA LEU A 116 12.07 -6.03 1.63
C LEU A 116 12.41 -7.39 2.24
N ALA A 117 11.42 -8.16 2.66
CA ALA A 117 11.62 -9.49 3.19
C ALA A 117 11.95 -10.52 2.11
N LEU A 118 11.55 -10.26 0.85
CA LEU A 118 11.90 -11.08 -0.31
C LEU A 118 13.31 -10.82 -0.85
N ASP A 119 13.84 -9.61 -0.67
CA ASP A 119 15.23 -9.24 -0.99
C ASP A 119 15.86 -8.45 0.19
N PRO A 120 16.19 -9.14 1.31
CA PRO A 120 16.92 -8.53 2.42
C PRO A 120 18.28 -7.94 2.03
N GLY A 121 18.95 -8.52 1.03
CA GLY A 121 20.24 -8.07 0.51
C GLY A 121 20.18 -6.74 -0.25
N LYS A 122 19.00 -6.39 -0.78
CA LYS A 122 18.74 -5.25 -1.68
C LYS A 122 19.62 -5.27 -2.93
N ASP A 123 19.95 -6.46 -3.42
CA ASP A 123 20.75 -6.62 -4.63
C ASP A 123 19.88 -6.70 -5.90
N GLY A 124 18.56 -6.66 -5.73
CA GLY A 124 17.58 -6.74 -6.83
C GLY A 124 17.25 -8.17 -7.23
N VAL A 125 17.76 -9.17 -6.51
CA VAL A 125 17.48 -10.59 -6.71
C VAL A 125 16.71 -11.09 -5.48
N PRO A 126 15.61 -11.84 -5.67
CA PRO A 126 14.87 -12.37 -4.53
C PRO A 126 15.67 -13.50 -3.85
N ASP A 127 15.81 -13.42 -2.53
CA ASP A 127 16.44 -14.44 -1.67
C ASP A 127 15.48 -15.62 -1.39
N TYR A 128 14.17 -15.40 -1.55
CA TYR A 128 13.12 -16.39 -1.30
C TYR A 128 12.25 -16.62 -2.52
N GLY A 129 11.69 -17.83 -2.64
CA GLY A 129 10.80 -18.23 -3.71
C GLY A 129 9.92 -19.42 -3.31
N PRO A 130 9.09 -19.93 -4.23
CA PRO A 130 8.99 -19.55 -5.64
C PRO A 130 8.23 -18.22 -5.88
N LEU A 131 8.73 -17.40 -6.79
CA LEU A 131 8.08 -16.18 -7.29
C LEU A 131 7.84 -16.32 -8.79
N LEU A 132 6.72 -15.78 -9.30
CA LEU A 132 6.48 -15.69 -10.73
C LEU A 132 7.31 -14.55 -11.34
N PHE A 133 7.32 -13.41 -10.64
CA PHE A 133 8.08 -12.23 -11.02
C PHE A 133 8.54 -11.48 -9.77
N PHE A 134 9.75 -10.94 -9.80
CA PHE A 134 10.28 -10.08 -8.76
C PHE A 134 10.73 -8.75 -9.35
N ASN A 135 10.17 -7.66 -8.84
CA ASN A 135 10.52 -6.28 -9.22
C ASN A 135 10.60 -6.06 -10.75
N GLN A 136 9.69 -6.70 -11.50
CA GLN A 136 9.69 -6.68 -12.96
C GLN A 136 9.12 -5.35 -13.46
N THR A 137 9.89 -4.66 -14.30
CA THR A 137 9.46 -3.44 -14.99
C THR A 137 8.72 -3.76 -16.28
N PHE A 138 7.75 -2.92 -16.67
CA PHE A 138 6.88 -3.19 -17.83
C PHE A 138 6.60 -1.97 -18.72
N ALA A 139 6.69 -0.76 -18.18
CA ALA A 139 6.42 0.45 -18.94
C ALA A 139 7.66 0.91 -19.70
N ALA A 140 7.46 1.60 -20.83
CA ALA A 140 8.52 2.29 -21.55
C ALA A 140 8.41 3.80 -21.31
N THR A 141 9.56 4.45 -21.21
CA THR A 141 9.73 5.91 -21.21
C THR A 141 9.51 6.47 -22.62
N GLU A 142 9.40 7.80 -22.72
CA GLU A 142 9.24 8.50 -24.01
C GLU A 142 10.38 8.24 -24.99
N THR A 143 11.56 7.82 -24.50
CA THR A 143 12.73 7.45 -25.31
C THR A 143 12.74 5.96 -25.69
N GLY A 144 11.72 5.19 -25.30
CA GLY A 144 11.61 3.75 -25.54
C GLY A 144 12.39 2.88 -24.55
N ALA A 145 13.16 3.47 -23.62
CA ALA A 145 13.83 2.73 -22.55
C ALA A 145 12.83 2.30 -21.48
N THR A 146 13.05 1.16 -20.83
CA THR A 146 12.17 0.68 -19.75
C THR A 146 12.13 1.68 -18.58
N ASP A 147 10.93 1.98 -18.07
CA ASP A 147 10.73 2.89 -16.95
C ASP A 147 10.93 2.15 -15.62
N PRO A 148 12.03 2.42 -14.88
CA PRO A 148 12.30 1.74 -13.61
C PRO A 148 11.40 2.20 -12.47
N ARG A 149 10.56 3.23 -12.68
CA ARG A 149 9.65 3.74 -11.65
C ARG A 149 8.47 2.82 -11.43
N LEU A 150 8.05 2.08 -12.47
CA LEU A 150 6.87 1.23 -12.46
C LEU A 150 7.30 -0.23 -12.51
N SER A 151 7.00 -0.96 -11.44
CA SER A 151 7.39 -2.36 -11.30
C SER A 151 6.31 -3.16 -10.60
N TYR A 152 6.32 -4.47 -10.78
CA TYR A 152 5.47 -5.39 -10.04
C TYR A 152 6.22 -6.60 -9.53
N THR A 153 5.69 -7.20 -8.47
CA THR A 153 6.12 -8.51 -7.94
C THR A 153 4.90 -9.41 -7.85
N ALA A 154 5.00 -10.64 -8.34
CA ALA A 154 3.89 -11.59 -8.40
C ALA A 154 4.31 -12.95 -7.82
N PHE A 155 3.46 -13.50 -6.97
CA PHE A 155 3.68 -14.79 -6.32
C PHE A 155 2.35 -15.46 -5.98
N LEU A 156 2.40 -16.76 -5.73
CA LEU A 156 1.22 -17.57 -5.39
C LEU A 156 1.22 -17.87 -3.89
N ILE A 157 0.05 -17.83 -3.28
CA ILE A 157 -0.18 -18.24 -1.89
C ILE A 157 -1.18 -19.40 -1.92
N ASN A 158 -0.93 -20.43 -1.13
CA ASN A 158 -1.90 -21.49 -0.88
C ASN A 158 -2.97 -20.93 0.08
N ASP A 159 -4.23 -20.83 -0.37
CA ASP A 159 -5.32 -20.29 0.43
C ASP A 159 -5.84 -21.25 1.52
N GLU A 160 -5.53 -22.53 1.42
CA GLU A 160 -5.78 -23.57 2.43
C GLU A 160 -4.67 -23.66 3.49
N ALA A 161 -3.57 -22.88 3.37
CA ALA A 161 -2.45 -22.91 4.32
C ALA A 161 -2.84 -22.56 5.77
N ALA A 162 -3.99 -21.88 5.90
CA ALA A 162 -4.66 -21.53 7.16
C ALA A 162 -5.47 -22.68 7.79
N GLY A 163 -5.67 -23.77 7.07
CA GLY A 163 -6.58 -24.86 7.40
C GLY A 163 -7.66 -25.02 6.33
N GLY A 164 -8.02 -26.28 6.05
CA GLY A 164 -8.92 -26.64 4.95
C GLY A 164 -8.61 -28.05 4.47
N ALA A 165 -9.46 -28.59 3.58
CA ALA A 165 -9.06 -29.75 2.81
C ALA A 165 -8.05 -29.27 1.76
N ALA A 166 -6.89 -29.92 1.66
CA ALA A 166 -5.90 -29.53 0.67
C ALA A 166 -6.48 -29.70 -0.74
N ASP A 167 -6.52 -28.61 -1.51
CA ASP A 167 -6.82 -28.61 -2.93
C ASP A 167 -5.64 -27.98 -3.67
N PRO A 168 -4.90 -28.74 -4.51
CA PRO A 168 -3.76 -28.19 -5.24
C PRO A 168 -4.18 -27.49 -6.55
N ASN A 169 -5.48 -27.42 -6.84
CA ASN A 169 -6.01 -26.90 -8.11
C ASN A 169 -6.42 -25.43 -8.05
N ASP A 170 -6.46 -24.84 -6.87
CA ASP A 170 -6.65 -23.42 -6.65
C ASP A 170 -5.51 -22.82 -5.83
N VAL A 171 -5.31 -21.52 -6.04
CA VAL A 171 -4.33 -20.69 -5.33
C VAL A 171 -4.78 -19.24 -5.34
N LEU A 172 -4.26 -18.48 -4.39
CA LEU A 172 -4.33 -17.03 -4.39
C LEU A 172 -3.12 -16.43 -5.13
N LEU A 173 -3.34 -15.84 -6.31
CA LEU A 173 -2.36 -14.99 -6.97
C LEU A 173 -2.31 -13.63 -6.28
N VAL A 174 -1.14 -13.28 -5.76
CA VAL A 174 -0.86 -11.98 -5.16
C VAL A 174 0.08 -11.20 -6.08
N VAL A 175 -0.33 -9.99 -6.46
CA VAL A 175 0.47 -9.07 -7.27
C VAL A 175 0.58 -7.74 -6.57
N ILE A 176 1.81 -7.30 -6.32
CA ILE A 176 2.11 -5.99 -5.73
C ILE A 176 2.68 -5.09 -6.83
N GLY A 177 1.90 -4.10 -7.25
CA GLY A 177 2.36 -3.01 -8.11
C GLY A 177 3.01 -1.91 -7.27
N VAL A 178 4.11 -1.34 -7.78
CA VAL A 178 4.94 -0.38 -7.06
C VAL A 178 5.29 0.80 -7.95
N VAL A 179 5.11 2.00 -7.41
CA VAL A 179 5.61 3.26 -8.00
C VAL A 179 6.76 3.78 -7.16
N ARG A 180 7.89 4.07 -7.80
CA ARG A 180 9.11 4.54 -7.14
C ARG A 180 9.60 5.87 -7.67
N SER A 181 10.32 6.59 -6.82
CA SER A 181 11.19 7.70 -7.19
C SER A 181 12.59 7.39 -6.65
N GLY A 182 13.48 6.97 -7.56
CA GLY A 182 14.76 6.35 -7.16
C GLY A 182 14.52 5.08 -6.35
N SER A 183 15.15 4.97 -5.17
CA SER A 183 14.96 3.85 -4.26
C SER A 183 13.70 3.94 -3.38
N ARG A 184 13.04 5.11 -3.34
CA ARG A 184 11.89 5.37 -2.48
C ARG A 184 10.60 4.89 -3.13
N ILE A 185 9.83 4.07 -2.41
CA ILE A 185 8.46 3.72 -2.77
C ILE A 185 7.55 4.92 -2.48
N LEU A 186 6.78 5.33 -3.49
CA LEU A 186 5.79 6.40 -3.40
C LEU A 186 4.39 5.85 -3.10
N ALA A 187 4.03 4.74 -3.73
CA ALA A 187 2.77 4.05 -3.55
C ALA A 187 2.92 2.58 -3.93
N THR A 188 2.08 1.74 -3.31
CA THR A 188 1.91 0.34 -3.66
C THR A 188 0.42 0.05 -3.85
N THR A 189 0.13 -0.99 -4.63
CA THR A 189 -1.22 -1.56 -4.73
C THR A 189 -1.10 -3.06 -4.81
N ARG A 190 -1.87 -3.76 -3.98
CA ARG A 190 -1.92 -5.22 -3.96
C ARG A 190 -3.23 -5.72 -4.58
N LEU A 191 -3.11 -6.60 -5.57
CA LEU A 191 -4.20 -7.40 -6.09
C LEU A 191 -4.09 -8.81 -5.51
N GLU A 192 -5.21 -9.34 -5.04
CA GLU A 192 -5.33 -10.70 -4.51
C GLU A 192 -6.47 -11.39 -5.27
N ILE A 193 -6.15 -12.35 -6.13
CA ILE A 193 -7.10 -12.97 -7.05
C ILE A 193 -6.98 -14.48 -6.94
N VAL A 194 -8.09 -15.14 -6.65
CA VAL A 194 -8.16 -16.61 -6.64
C VAL A 194 -8.10 -17.11 -8.08
N LEU A 195 -7.19 -18.02 -8.35
CA LEU A 195 -7.10 -18.77 -9.58
C LEU A 195 -7.48 -20.21 -9.29
N ALA A 196 -8.29 -20.79 -10.16
CA ALA A 196 -8.58 -22.22 -10.14
C ALA A 196 -8.31 -22.80 -11.53
N TYR A 197 -7.65 -23.94 -11.55
CA TYR A 197 -7.42 -24.73 -12.76
C TYR A 197 -8.19 -26.03 -12.64
N VAL A 198 -9.15 -26.24 -13.54
CA VAL A 198 -9.82 -27.53 -13.69
C VAL A 198 -9.30 -28.14 -14.98
N ALA A 199 -8.50 -29.21 -14.85
CA ALA A 199 -8.11 -30.01 -16.01
C ALA A 199 -9.38 -30.51 -16.69
N GLY A 200 -9.57 -30.16 -17.96
CA GLY A 200 -10.69 -30.65 -18.75
C GLY A 200 -10.64 -32.17 -18.87
N VAL A 201 -11.79 -32.82 -18.62
CA VAL A 201 -12.08 -34.21 -18.98
C VAL A 201 -11.84 -34.46 -20.47
#